data_AF-A0A959QMM7-F1
#
_entry.id   AF-A0A959QMM7-F1
#
_cell.length_a   1.000
_cell.length_b   1.000
_cell.length_c   1.000
_cell.angle_alpha   90.00
_cell.angle_beta   90.00
_cell.angle_gamma   90.00
#
_symmetry.space_group_name_H-M   'P 1'
#
loop_
_entity.id
_entity.type
_entity.pdbx_description
1 polymer ?
#
loop_
_entity_poly.entity_id
_entity_poly.type
_entity_poly.pdbx_seq_one_letter_code
_entity_poly.pdbx_strand_id
1 'polypeptide(L)'
;MNFRSAFRRTVFTVTTLFSFSILAMATQPGPGLPAQVTGTNQVLVRAVDPFAVDPLENGIPGARVVLIDLNTLVTDTLLTDIQGEALFAIDPNGSYEVKVLSGPIALPLKVSVHDLLILQKHLINIKSITQPELLIAADINGNCNVSVSDLIALRNVILDPDQLQALPWAFYPEDIQFFNQANPCAGNTGTSYIFDAADYPGPDPATFIFEGYAKGNVSG
;
A
#
# COMPACT_ATOMS: atom_id res chain seq x y z
N MET A 1 -44.13 69.08 -15.45
CA MET A 1 -45.54 68.95 -15.02
C MET A 1 -45.80 67.47 -14.79
N ASN A 2 -45.81 67.02 -13.53
CA ASN A 2 -47.01 66.87 -12.67
C ASN A 2 -47.84 65.65 -13.11
N PHE A 3 -48.35 64.74 -12.27
CA PHE A 3 -48.35 64.52 -10.83
C PHE A 3 -48.93 63.10 -10.62
N ARG A 4 -48.36 62.38 -9.65
CA ARG A 4 -48.93 61.40 -8.69
C ARG A 4 -50.29 60.69 -8.91
N SER A 5 -50.30 59.46 -8.34
CA SER A 5 -51.39 58.75 -7.65
C SER A 5 -52.26 57.84 -8.53
N ALA A 6 -52.81 56.70 -8.08
CA ALA A 6 -52.72 55.93 -6.85
C ALA A 6 -53.37 54.56 -7.09
N PHE A 7 -52.80 53.52 -6.48
CA PHE A 7 -53.48 52.41 -5.79
C PHE A 7 -54.81 51.83 -6.33
N ARG A 8 -54.79 50.54 -6.72
CA ARG A 8 -55.68 49.56 -6.09
C ARG A 8 -55.10 48.14 -6.16
N ARG A 9 -55.08 47.52 -4.98
CA ARG A 9 -54.62 46.16 -4.69
C ARG A 9 -55.63 45.14 -5.21
N THR A 10 -55.14 44.04 -5.76
CA THR A 10 -55.86 42.77 -5.68
C THR A 10 -54.84 41.73 -5.24
N VAL A 11 -55.03 41.24 -4.03
CA VAL A 11 -54.24 40.20 -3.39
C VAL A 11 -54.78 38.86 -3.88
N PHE A 12 -53.94 38.05 -4.52
CA PHE A 12 -54.17 36.62 -4.68
C PHE A 12 -53.00 35.88 -4.05
N THR A 13 -53.34 35.03 -3.08
CA THR A 13 -52.42 34.25 -2.25
C THR A 13 -52.17 32.86 -2.83
N VAL A 14 -50.91 32.43 -2.64
CA VAL A 14 -50.44 31.07 -2.28
C VAL A 14 -50.11 30.08 -3.42
N THR A 15 -48.79 30.03 -3.66
CA THR A 15 -47.90 28.86 -3.54
C THR A 15 -48.01 27.71 -4.54
N THR A 16 -47.03 27.62 -5.45
CA THR A 16 -46.38 26.36 -5.86
C THR A 16 -44.93 26.62 -6.28
N LEU A 17 -44.03 25.78 -5.77
CA LEU A 17 -42.57 25.83 -5.90
C LEU A 17 -42.12 25.63 -7.36
N PHE A 18 -41.32 26.56 -7.89
CA PHE A 18 -40.60 26.38 -9.16
C PHE A 18 -39.21 25.79 -8.86
N SER A 19 -39.02 24.52 -9.19
CA SER A 19 -37.69 23.91 -9.29
C SER A 19 -37.06 24.30 -10.63
N PHE A 20 -35.96 25.04 -10.61
CA PHE A 20 -35.13 25.28 -11.79
C PHE A 20 -34.21 24.08 -12.03
N SER A 21 -34.43 23.38 -13.14
CA SER A 21 -33.46 22.42 -13.68
C SER A 21 -32.30 23.18 -14.32
N ILE A 22 -31.09 23.04 -13.77
CA ILE A 22 -29.85 23.42 -14.47
C ILE A 22 -29.37 22.19 -15.23
N LEU A 23 -29.30 22.31 -16.56
CA LEU A 23 -28.70 21.35 -17.46
C LEU A 23 -27.18 21.40 -17.30
N ALA A 24 -26.61 20.48 -16.53
CA ALA A 24 -25.17 20.23 -16.50
C ALA A 24 -24.87 19.03 -17.42
N MET A 25 -24.17 19.29 -18.52
CA MET A 25 -23.52 18.25 -19.32
C MET A 25 -22.38 17.66 -18.49
N ALA A 26 -22.65 16.55 -17.80
CA ALA A 26 -21.62 15.77 -17.12
C ALA A 26 -20.92 14.85 -18.15
N THR A 27 -19.61 15.03 -18.24
CA THR A 27 -18.65 14.07 -18.80
C THR A 27 -18.88 12.68 -18.20
N GLN A 28 -18.70 11.64 -19.02
CA GLN A 28 -18.95 10.23 -18.72
C GLN A 28 -18.49 9.81 -17.31
N PRO A 29 -19.29 9.01 -16.57
CA PRO A 29 -18.81 8.41 -15.33
C PRO A 29 -17.66 7.46 -15.68
N GLY A 30 -16.51 7.64 -15.03
CA GLY A 30 -15.48 6.59 -14.96
C GLY A 30 -16.08 5.30 -14.39
N PRO A 31 -15.43 4.15 -14.54
CA PRO A 31 -15.96 2.90 -14.00
C PRO A 31 -16.13 3.10 -12.48
N GLY A 32 -17.40 3.17 -12.06
CA GLY A 32 -17.74 3.21 -10.66
C GLY A 32 -17.16 1.96 -10.01
N LEU A 33 -16.66 2.13 -8.80
CA LEU A 33 -16.36 1.02 -7.89
C LEU A 33 -17.48 -0.02 -8.03
N PRO A 34 -17.17 -1.32 -8.24
CA PRO A 34 -18.21 -2.32 -8.36
C PRO A 34 -19.12 -2.26 -7.13
N ALA A 35 -20.42 -2.39 -7.39
CA ALA A 35 -21.45 -2.38 -6.37
C ALA A 35 -21.06 -3.26 -5.18
N GLN A 36 -21.23 -2.72 -3.96
CA GLN A 36 -21.10 -3.46 -2.71
C GLN A 36 -21.85 -4.79 -2.78
N VAL A 37 -21.12 -5.90 -2.89
CA VAL A 37 -21.68 -7.26 -2.89
C VAL A 37 -22.24 -7.48 -1.49
N THR A 38 -23.55 -7.33 -1.36
CA THR A 38 -24.26 -7.40 -0.08
C THR A 38 -24.25 -8.86 0.39
N GLY A 39 -23.34 -9.23 1.30
CA GLY A 39 -23.36 -10.53 1.98
C GLY A 39 -22.06 -11.34 1.99
N THR A 40 -20.98 -10.86 1.37
CA THR A 40 -19.64 -11.48 1.48
C THR A 40 -18.81 -10.70 2.48
N ASN A 41 -18.19 -11.40 3.44
CA ASN A 41 -17.16 -10.80 4.28
C ASN A 41 -16.02 -10.32 3.37
N GLN A 42 -15.41 -9.20 3.74
CA GLN A 42 -14.36 -8.57 2.95
C GLN A 42 -13.13 -8.33 3.82
N VAL A 43 -11.97 -8.39 3.18
CA VAL A 43 -10.69 -8.08 3.81
C VAL A 43 -9.90 -7.16 2.91
N LEU A 44 -9.42 -6.07 3.49
CA LEU A 44 -8.55 -5.09 2.86
C LEU A 44 -7.12 -5.37 3.29
N VAL A 45 -6.23 -5.51 2.32
CA VAL A 45 -4.79 -5.59 2.53
C VAL A 45 -4.18 -4.31 2.03
N ARG A 46 -3.29 -3.71 2.81
CA ARG A 46 -2.61 -2.47 2.45
C ARG A 46 -1.10 -2.64 2.52
N ALA A 47 -0.41 -2.44 1.41
CA ALA A 47 1.05 -2.39 1.33
C ALA A 47 1.52 -0.94 1.38
N VAL A 48 2.37 -0.61 2.35
CA VAL A 48 2.84 0.76 2.60
C VAL A 48 4.37 0.85 2.60
N ASP A 49 4.91 1.94 2.06
CA ASP A 49 6.31 2.36 2.18
C ASP A 49 6.43 3.20 3.47
N PRO A 50 7.04 2.65 4.55
CA PRO A 50 7.14 3.37 5.82
C PRO A 50 8.08 4.58 5.75
N PHE A 51 8.87 4.71 4.69
CA PHE A 51 9.78 5.84 4.47
C PHE A 51 9.22 6.89 3.50
N ALA A 52 7.96 6.77 3.10
CA ALA A 52 7.31 7.78 2.29
C ALA A 52 7.28 9.15 3.00
N VAL A 53 7.74 10.19 2.29
CA VAL A 53 7.79 11.57 2.82
C VAL A 53 6.40 12.13 3.07
N ASP A 54 5.43 11.77 2.22
CA ASP A 54 4.02 12.12 2.41
C ASP A 54 3.23 10.88 2.88
N PRO A 55 2.64 10.90 4.09
CA PRO A 55 1.79 9.82 4.59
C PRO A 55 0.58 9.51 3.68
N LEU A 56 0.15 10.46 2.84
CA LEU A 56 -0.94 10.26 1.90
C LEU A 56 -0.50 9.57 0.61
N GLU A 57 0.80 9.43 0.37
CA GLU A 57 1.40 8.75 -0.79
C GLU A 57 2.25 7.54 -0.39
N ASN A 58 2.01 6.98 0.81
CA ASN A 58 2.77 5.83 1.28
C ASN A 58 2.32 4.49 0.67
N GLY A 59 1.26 4.46 -0.14
CA GLY A 59 0.82 3.24 -0.80
C GLY A 59 1.83 2.70 -1.80
N ILE A 60 2.08 1.38 -1.79
CA ILE A 60 2.92 0.71 -2.79
C ILE A 60 2.01 0.07 -3.85
N PRO A 61 1.82 0.69 -5.04
CA PRO A 61 1.04 0.09 -6.11
C PRO A 61 1.73 -1.09 -6.77
N GLY A 62 0.94 -2.07 -7.22
CA GLY A 62 1.44 -3.22 -7.97
C GLY A 62 2.17 -4.28 -7.12
N ALA A 63 2.10 -4.19 -5.80
CA ALA A 63 2.52 -5.26 -4.90
C ALA A 63 1.56 -6.46 -5.05
N ARG A 64 2.11 -7.66 -5.12
CA ARG A 64 1.35 -8.90 -5.33
C ARG A 64 0.94 -9.48 -4.00
N VAL A 65 -0.36 -9.49 -3.75
CA VAL A 65 -0.96 -10.03 -2.53
C VAL A 65 -1.65 -11.34 -2.85
N VAL A 66 -1.44 -12.34 -2.00
CA VAL A 66 -2.08 -13.66 -2.14
C VAL A 66 -2.90 -13.97 -0.91
N LEU A 67 -4.05 -14.58 -1.15
CA LEU A 67 -4.90 -15.16 -0.13
C LEU A 67 -4.80 -16.69 -0.23
N ILE A 68 -4.47 -17.33 0.88
CA ILE A 68 -4.21 -18.76 0.98
C ILE A 68 -5.20 -19.35 2.00
N ASP A 69 -5.79 -20.50 1.71
CA ASP A 69 -6.63 -21.21 2.68
C ASP A 69 -5.79 -22.06 3.65
N LEU A 70 -6.42 -22.65 4.68
CA LEU A 70 -5.72 -23.55 5.61
C LEU A 70 -5.20 -24.85 4.97
N ASN A 71 -5.64 -25.19 3.75
CA ASN A 71 -5.10 -26.31 2.99
C ASN A 71 -3.90 -25.89 2.12
N THR A 72 -3.37 -24.69 2.33
CA THR A 72 -2.24 -24.09 1.59
C THR A 72 -2.54 -23.83 0.11
N LEU A 73 -3.81 -23.81 -0.28
CA LEU A 73 -4.23 -23.50 -1.63
C LEU A 73 -4.38 -21.99 -1.79
N VAL A 74 -3.69 -21.43 -2.80
CA VAL A 74 -3.90 -20.04 -3.21
C VAL A 74 -5.33 -19.91 -3.74
N THR A 75 -6.16 -19.20 -2.99
CA THR A 75 -7.57 -18.96 -3.33
C THR A 75 -7.68 -17.82 -4.31
N ASP A 76 -6.94 -16.73 -4.07
CA ASP A 76 -6.96 -15.55 -4.92
C ASP A 76 -5.60 -14.84 -4.91
N THR A 77 -5.34 -14.04 -5.94
CA THR A 77 -4.14 -13.22 -6.08
C THR A 77 -4.49 -11.89 -6.71
N LEU A 78 -4.22 -10.81 -6.00
CA LEU A 78 -4.49 -9.45 -6.42
C LEU A 78 -3.20 -8.61 -6.48
N LEU A 79 -3.26 -7.51 -7.21
CA LEU A 79 -2.26 -6.46 -7.20
C LEU A 79 -2.81 -5.26 -6.44
N THR A 80 -1.98 -4.61 -5.64
CA THR A 80 -2.37 -3.38 -4.94
C THR A 80 -2.57 -2.22 -5.91
N ASP A 81 -3.51 -1.33 -5.58
CA ASP A 81 -3.80 -0.10 -6.32
C ASP A 81 -2.87 1.06 -5.93
N ILE A 82 -3.17 2.28 -6.40
CA ILE A 82 -2.36 3.49 -6.13
C ILE A 82 -2.34 3.90 -4.64
N GLN A 83 -3.28 3.42 -3.82
CA GLN A 83 -3.28 3.60 -2.36
C GLN A 83 -2.51 2.47 -1.65
N GLY A 84 -1.99 1.49 -2.41
CA GLY A 84 -1.37 0.29 -1.88
C GLY A 84 -2.41 -0.74 -1.43
N GLU A 85 -3.66 -0.61 -1.82
CA GLU A 85 -4.77 -1.41 -1.30
C GLU A 85 -5.16 -2.57 -2.23
N ALA A 86 -5.54 -3.70 -1.65
CA ALA A 86 -6.09 -4.86 -2.33
C ALA A 86 -7.25 -5.43 -1.51
N LEU A 87 -8.45 -5.49 -2.11
CA LEU A 87 -9.68 -5.92 -1.44
C LEU A 87 -10.07 -7.34 -1.89
N PHE A 88 -10.14 -8.26 -0.94
CA PHE A 88 -10.56 -9.64 -1.15
C PHE A 88 -12.00 -9.86 -0.67
N ALA A 89 -12.78 -10.60 -1.46
CA ALA A 89 -14.04 -11.19 -1.01
C ALA A 89 -13.76 -12.59 -0.49
N ILE A 90 -14.25 -12.92 0.70
CA ILE A 90 -13.95 -14.18 1.38
C ILE A 90 -15.23 -14.91 1.83
N ASP A 91 -15.13 -16.24 1.98
CA ASP A 91 -16.19 -17.02 2.60
C ASP A 91 -16.27 -16.66 4.09
N PRO A 92 -17.46 -16.26 4.62
CA PRO A 92 -17.63 -15.93 6.02
C PRO A 92 -17.22 -17.03 7.02
N ASN A 93 -17.18 -18.30 6.60
CA ASN A 93 -16.76 -19.43 7.43
C ASN A 93 -15.36 -19.94 7.09
N GLY A 94 -14.63 -19.25 6.22
CA GLY A 94 -13.27 -19.61 5.84
C GLY A 94 -12.23 -19.12 6.84
N SER A 95 -11.08 -19.78 6.82
CA SER A 95 -9.89 -19.37 7.56
C SER A 95 -8.77 -19.20 6.54
N TYR A 96 -8.05 -18.09 6.63
CA TYR A 96 -7.14 -17.65 5.59
C TYR A 96 -5.80 -17.19 6.15
N GLU A 97 -4.77 -17.35 5.34
CA GLU A 97 -3.48 -16.68 5.46
C GLU A 97 -3.36 -15.66 4.34
N VAL A 98 -2.97 -14.44 4.68
CA VAL A 98 -2.70 -13.38 3.71
C VAL A 98 -1.24 -12.98 3.74
N LYS A 99 -0.66 -12.81 2.55
CA LYS A 99 0.76 -12.51 2.38
C LYS A 99 0.99 -11.62 1.17
N VAL A 100 1.98 -10.74 1.27
CA VAL A 100 2.52 -10.01 0.11
C VAL A 100 3.75 -10.74 -0.40
N LEU A 101 3.70 -11.27 -1.63
CA LEU A 101 4.77 -12.09 -2.20
C LEU A 101 5.90 -11.29 -2.82
N SER A 102 5.56 -10.18 -3.49
CA SER A 102 6.52 -9.42 -4.29
C SER A 102 6.06 -8.00 -4.48
N GLY A 103 7.00 -7.06 -4.59
CA GLY A 103 6.70 -5.68 -4.93
C GLY A 103 6.50 -5.49 -6.43
N PRO A 104 6.19 -4.25 -6.85
CA PRO A 104 6.08 -3.90 -8.26
C PRO A 104 7.44 -4.03 -8.97
N ILE A 105 7.41 -4.57 -10.18
CA ILE A 105 8.61 -4.79 -11.01
C ILE A 105 9.12 -3.46 -11.62
N ALA A 106 8.26 -2.45 -11.75
CA ALA A 106 8.49 -1.27 -12.59
C ALA A 106 8.57 0.07 -11.84
N LEU A 107 8.52 0.09 -10.51
CA LEU A 107 8.71 1.35 -9.78
C LEU A 107 10.20 1.64 -9.64
N PRO A 108 10.64 2.89 -9.90
CA PRO A 108 11.99 3.30 -9.57
C PRO A 108 12.13 3.18 -8.06
N LEU A 109 12.90 2.20 -7.62
CA LEU A 109 13.35 2.13 -6.24
C LEU A 109 14.14 3.42 -6.03
N LYS A 110 13.80 4.18 -4.98
CA LYS A 110 14.44 5.46 -4.62
C LYS A 110 15.88 5.23 -4.15
N VAL A 111 16.69 4.63 -5.01
CA VAL A 111 18.04 4.16 -4.76
C VAL A 111 19.00 5.09 -5.45
N SER A 112 20.03 5.51 -4.72
CA SER A 112 20.97 6.51 -5.17
C SER A 112 22.40 6.17 -4.73
N VAL A 113 23.36 6.97 -5.22
CA VAL A 113 24.75 6.89 -4.75
C VAL A 113 24.86 7.21 -3.25
N HIS A 114 23.88 7.92 -2.66
CA HIS A 114 23.86 8.18 -1.23
C HIS A 114 23.72 6.89 -0.42
N ASP A 115 22.84 5.98 -0.85
CA ASP A 115 22.61 4.67 -0.25
C ASP A 115 23.88 3.80 -0.27
N LEU A 116 24.59 3.83 -1.39
CA LEU A 116 25.88 3.14 -1.55
C LEU A 116 26.91 3.63 -0.52
N LEU A 117 26.97 4.93 -0.27
CA LEU A 117 27.88 5.52 0.72
C LEU A 117 27.49 5.16 2.16
N ILE A 118 26.18 5.10 2.47
CA ILE A 118 25.69 4.66 3.78
C ILE A 118 26.08 3.20 4.02
N LEU A 119 25.79 2.33 3.05
CA LEU A 119 26.13 0.91 3.13
C LEU A 119 27.64 0.70 3.27
N GLN A 120 28.45 1.41 2.49
CA GLN A 120 29.91 1.35 2.60
C GLN A 120 30.39 1.73 4.01
N LYS A 121 29.88 2.82 4.59
CA LYS A 121 30.23 3.28 5.95
C LYS A 121 29.83 2.28 7.03
N HIS A 122 28.73 1.56 6.81
CA HIS A 122 28.29 0.49 7.71
C HIS A 122 29.29 -0.68 7.68
N LEU A 123 29.70 -1.15 6.50
CA LEU A 123 30.63 -2.27 6.36
C LEU A 123 32.02 -2.01 6.95
N ILE A 124 32.47 -0.75 6.95
CA ILE A 124 33.77 -0.36 7.51
C ILE A 124 33.66 0.19 8.95
N ASN A 125 32.50 0.04 9.60
CA ASN A 125 32.24 0.48 10.98
C ASN A 125 32.48 1.97 11.26
N ILE A 126 32.34 2.83 10.24
CA ILE A 126 32.42 4.29 10.42
C ILE A 126 31.06 4.86 10.84
N LYS A 127 29.97 4.38 10.22
CA LYS A 127 28.59 4.73 10.58
C LYS A 127 27.71 3.52 10.33
N SER A 128 27.39 2.79 11.40
CA SER A 128 26.58 1.59 11.32
C SER A 128 25.10 1.91 11.17
N ILE A 129 24.40 1.13 10.34
CA ILE A 129 22.95 1.07 10.31
C ILE A 129 22.50 0.31 11.57
N THR A 130 21.62 0.92 12.35
CA THR A 130 21.10 0.34 13.62
C THR A 130 19.61 0.04 13.59
N GLN A 131 18.91 0.58 12.60
CA GLN A 131 17.48 0.38 12.39
C GLN A 131 17.26 -0.96 11.66
N PRO A 132 16.41 -1.86 12.18
CA PRO A 132 16.17 -3.16 11.56
C PRO A 132 15.58 -3.01 10.15
N GLU A 133 14.69 -2.04 9.93
CA GLU A 133 14.07 -1.80 8.63
C GLU A 133 15.13 -1.48 7.56
N LEU A 134 16.10 -0.62 7.90
CA LEU A 134 17.20 -0.24 7.02
C LEU A 134 18.22 -1.39 6.82
N LEU A 135 18.39 -2.27 7.81
CA LEU A 135 19.20 -3.50 7.65
C LEU A 135 18.55 -4.49 6.69
N ILE A 136 17.22 -4.61 6.69
CA ILE A 136 16.48 -5.39 5.70
C ILE A 136 16.72 -4.82 4.31
N ALA A 137 16.60 -3.50 4.16
CA ALA A 137 16.87 -2.84 2.87
C ALA A 137 18.32 -3.02 2.41
N ALA A 138 19.28 -3.06 3.34
CA ALA A 138 20.71 -3.22 3.05
C ALA A 138 21.11 -4.62 2.53
N ASP A 139 20.34 -5.67 2.83
CA ASP A 139 20.54 -7.03 2.31
C ASP A 139 19.92 -7.20 0.92
N ILE A 140 20.62 -6.70 -0.09
CA ILE A 140 20.11 -6.53 -1.45
C ILE A 140 19.97 -7.87 -2.18
N ASN A 141 20.88 -8.81 -1.91
CA ASN A 141 20.84 -10.13 -2.53
C ASN A 141 19.91 -11.12 -1.76
N GLY A 142 19.39 -10.74 -0.60
CA GLY A 142 18.39 -11.50 0.15
C GLY A 142 18.93 -12.70 0.91
N ASN A 143 20.22 -12.72 1.24
CA ASN A 143 20.88 -13.84 1.94
C ASN A 143 20.91 -13.67 3.47
N CYS A 144 20.27 -12.63 4.01
CA CYS A 144 20.25 -12.29 5.42
C CYS A 144 21.61 -11.93 6.04
N ASN A 145 22.52 -11.39 5.22
CA ASN A 145 23.82 -10.94 5.68
C ASN A 145 24.29 -9.71 4.89
N VAL A 146 24.31 -8.56 5.55
CA VAL A 146 24.77 -7.31 4.95
C VAL A 146 26.29 -7.34 4.77
N SER A 147 26.74 -7.40 3.53
CA SER A 147 28.16 -7.57 3.21
C SER A 147 28.59 -6.86 1.92
N VAL A 148 29.84 -7.08 1.50
CA VAL A 148 30.38 -6.49 0.26
C VAL A 148 29.61 -6.97 -0.98
N SER A 149 29.00 -8.16 -0.96
CA SER A 149 28.18 -8.63 -2.08
C SER A 149 26.97 -7.72 -2.33
N ASP A 150 26.37 -7.18 -1.27
CA ASP A 150 25.26 -6.22 -1.35
C ASP A 150 25.73 -4.89 -1.92
N LEU A 151 26.91 -4.41 -1.51
CA LEU A 151 27.50 -3.19 -2.06
C LEU A 151 27.72 -3.30 -3.58
N ILE A 152 28.19 -4.46 -4.05
CA ILE A 152 28.38 -4.72 -5.48
C ILE A 152 27.04 -4.80 -6.20
N ALA A 153 26.06 -5.50 -5.62
CA ALA A 153 24.71 -5.59 -6.17
C ALA A 153 24.08 -4.20 -6.31
N LEU A 154 24.16 -3.36 -5.27
CA LEU A 154 23.67 -1.97 -5.27
C LEU A 154 24.31 -1.14 -6.39
N ARG A 155 25.64 -1.24 -6.51
CA ARG A 155 26.39 -0.52 -7.53
C ARG A 155 25.94 -0.92 -8.93
N ASN A 156 25.72 -2.20 -9.16
CA ASN A 156 25.28 -2.69 -10.46
C ASN A 156 23.89 -2.14 -10.81
N VAL A 157 22.96 -2.09 -9.85
CA VAL A 157 21.62 -1.48 -10.04
C VAL A 157 21.71 -0.02 -10.43
N ILE A 158 22.55 0.74 -9.72
CA ILE A 158 22.69 2.18 -9.96
C ILE A 158 23.28 2.45 -11.36
N LEU A 159 24.18 1.57 -11.83
CA LEU A 159 24.85 1.72 -13.13
C LEU A 159 24.00 1.23 -14.30
N ASP A 160 23.26 0.15 -14.10
CA ASP A 160 22.38 -0.44 -15.09
C ASP A 160 21.08 -0.91 -14.39
N PRO A 161 20.03 -0.08 -14.37
CA PRO A 161 18.78 -0.40 -13.70
C PRO A 161 18.05 -1.57 -14.36
N ASP A 162 18.39 -1.95 -15.59
CA ASP A 162 17.79 -3.07 -16.31
C ASP A 162 18.43 -4.43 -15.94
N GLN A 163 19.62 -4.44 -15.31
CA GLN A 163 20.30 -5.69 -14.90
C GLN A 163 19.63 -6.43 -13.75
N LEU A 164 18.76 -5.76 -13.00
CA LEU A 164 17.99 -6.39 -11.94
C LEU A 164 16.51 -6.29 -12.28
N GLN A 165 16.00 -7.36 -12.91
CA GLN A 165 14.60 -7.71 -12.76
C GLN A 165 14.31 -7.82 -11.26
N ALA A 166 13.75 -6.73 -10.74
CA ALA A 166 13.36 -6.51 -9.35
C ALA A 166 14.49 -6.76 -8.34
N LEU A 167 15.19 -5.70 -7.93
CA LEU A 167 15.51 -5.60 -6.51
C LEU A 167 14.20 -5.82 -5.75
N PRO A 168 14.07 -6.92 -4.99
CA PRO A 168 12.78 -7.29 -4.46
C PRO A 168 12.40 -6.28 -3.38
N TRP A 169 11.10 -6.04 -3.22
CA TRP A 169 10.62 -5.45 -1.98
C TRP A 169 10.56 -6.57 -0.94
N ALA A 170 10.96 -6.28 0.30
CA ALA A 170 10.70 -7.17 1.42
C ALA A 170 9.48 -6.65 2.17
N PHE A 171 8.45 -7.48 2.30
CA PHE A 171 7.22 -7.12 3.01
C PHE A 171 7.15 -7.83 4.35
N TYR A 172 6.76 -7.08 5.38
CA TYR A 172 6.51 -7.60 6.71
C TYR A 172 5.21 -7.01 7.26
N PRO A 173 4.47 -7.75 8.10
CA PRO A 173 3.40 -7.20 8.92
C PRO A 173 3.84 -5.95 9.70
N GLU A 174 2.99 -4.93 9.80
CA GLU A 174 3.29 -3.69 10.56
C GLU A 174 3.60 -3.96 12.04
N ASP A 175 2.97 -4.99 12.61
CA ASP A 175 3.10 -5.38 14.02
C ASP A 175 4.25 -6.36 14.29
N ILE A 176 5.11 -6.63 13.30
CA ILE A 176 6.20 -7.58 13.44
C ILE A 176 7.17 -7.19 14.57
N GLN A 177 7.54 -8.17 15.39
CA GLN A 177 8.59 -8.01 16.39
C GLN A 177 9.89 -8.66 15.88
N PHE A 178 10.87 -7.84 15.53
CA PHE A 178 12.19 -8.34 15.13
C PHE A 178 12.95 -8.91 16.34
N PHE A 179 13.07 -10.24 16.42
CA PHE A 179 13.77 -10.92 17.51
C PHE A 179 15.25 -10.51 17.61
N ASN A 180 15.90 -10.38 16.46
CA ASN A 180 17.28 -9.93 16.38
C ASN A 180 17.35 -8.60 15.63
N GLN A 181 17.42 -7.49 16.36
CA GLN A 181 17.50 -6.15 15.74
C GLN A 181 18.76 -5.95 14.88
N ALA A 182 19.85 -6.69 15.14
CA ALA A 182 21.09 -6.60 14.36
C ALA A 182 21.10 -7.51 13.12
N ASN A 183 20.20 -8.50 13.07
CA ASN A 183 19.94 -9.30 11.88
C ASN A 183 18.44 -9.60 11.78
N PRO A 184 17.64 -8.60 11.35
CA PRO A 184 16.19 -8.62 11.46
C PRO A 184 15.52 -9.63 10.54
N CYS A 185 16.18 -10.18 9.53
CA CYS A 185 15.57 -11.20 8.69
C CYS A 185 15.87 -12.64 9.18
N ALA A 186 16.75 -12.80 10.17
CA ALA A 186 17.07 -14.09 10.76
C ALA A 186 16.07 -14.49 11.85
N GLY A 187 15.30 -15.55 11.60
CA GLY A 187 14.48 -16.19 12.63
C GLY A 187 13.13 -15.52 12.91
N ASN A 188 12.66 -14.61 12.06
CA ASN A 188 11.32 -14.06 12.19
C ASN A 188 10.26 -15.12 11.89
N THR A 189 9.31 -15.24 12.80
CA THR A 189 8.05 -15.96 12.62
C THR A 189 6.94 -14.94 12.41
N GLY A 190 5.99 -15.19 11.50
CA GLY A 190 4.88 -14.25 11.22
C GLY A 190 5.20 -13.22 10.14
N THR A 191 5.50 -13.69 8.91
CA THR A 191 5.63 -12.82 7.71
C THR A 191 4.30 -12.67 6.96
N SER A 192 3.21 -13.08 7.60
CA SER A 192 1.86 -13.17 7.08
C SER A 192 0.86 -13.02 8.22
N TYR A 193 -0.37 -12.63 7.89
CA TYR A 193 -1.48 -12.63 8.83
C TYR A 193 -2.33 -13.88 8.62
N ILE A 194 -2.63 -14.59 9.69
CA ILE A 194 -3.58 -15.71 9.70
C ILE A 194 -4.81 -15.23 10.45
N PHE A 195 -5.98 -15.44 9.87
CA PHE A 195 -7.23 -14.96 10.45
C PHE A 195 -8.42 -15.85 10.07
N ASP A 196 -9.45 -15.81 10.92
CA ASP A 196 -10.74 -16.43 10.65
C ASP A 196 -11.71 -15.37 10.08
N ALA A 197 -12.36 -15.67 8.97
CA ALA A 197 -13.29 -14.75 8.33
C ALA A 197 -14.49 -14.41 9.24
N ALA A 198 -14.84 -15.33 10.15
CA ALA A 198 -15.92 -15.17 11.11
C ALA A 198 -15.68 -14.04 12.12
N ASP A 199 -14.41 -13.66 12.35
CA ASP A 199 -14.04 -12.56 13.24
C ASP A 199 -14.35 -11.18 12.66
N TYR A 200 -14.59 -11.11 11.34
CA TYR A 200 -14.81 -9.86 10.60
C TYR A 200 -16.14 -9.90 9.84
N PRO A 201 -17.29 -9.93 10.55
CA PRO A 201 -18.60 -10.00 9.92
C PRO A 201 -19.02 -8.64 9.33
N GLY A 202 -19.57 -8.68 8.13
CA GLY A 202 -20.23 -7.52 7.52
C GLY A 202 -19.45 -6.89 6.37
N PRO A 203 -19.94 -5.75 5.85
CA PRO A 203 -19.40 -5.11 4.66
C PRO A 203 -18.13 -4.27 4.93
N ASP A 204 -17.87 -3.90 6.18
CA ASP A 204 -16.70 -3.11 6.55
C ASP A 204 -15.48 -4.03 6.62
N PRO A 205 -14.49 -3.88 5.72
CA PRO A 205 -13.39 -4.82 5.63
C PRO A 205 -12.41 -4.66 6.80
N ALA A 206 -11.94 -5.79 7.33
CA ALA A 206 -10.76 -5.80 8.20
C ALA A 206 -9.53 -5.33 7.42
N THR A 207 -8.68 -4.51 8.02
CA THR A 207 -7.48 -3.99 7.36
C THR A 207 -6.23 -4.67 7.89
N PHE A 208 -5.46 -5.30 7.01
CA PHE A 208 -4.15 -5.86 7.30
C PHE A 208 -3.07 -5.05 6.61
N ILE A 209 -2.12 -4.51 7.37
CA ILE A 209 -1.09 -3.60 6.87
C ILE A 209 0.26 -4.32 6.77
N PHE A 210 0.88 -4.22 5.61
CA PHE A 210 2.23 -4.71 5.36
C PHE A 210 3.15 -3.54 5.05
N GLU A 211 4.23 -3.41 5.80
CA GLU A 211 5.32 -2.51 5.49
C GLU A 211 6.24 -3.13 4.43
N GLY A 212 6.48 -2.40 3.36
CA GLY A 212 7.38 -2.77 2.28
C GLY A 212 8.69 -2.01 2.37
N TYR A 213 9.79 -2.73 2.46
CA TYR A 213 11.14 -2.17 2.42
C TYR A 213 11.76 -2.41 1.04
N ALA A 214 12.00 -1.32 0.32
CA ALA A 214 12.70 -1.32 -0.96
C ALA A 214 14.17 -1.72 -0.74
N LYS A 215 14.57 -2.91 -1.22
CA LYS A 215 15.98 -3.32 -1.15
C LYS A 215 16.87 -2.30 -1.85
N GLY A 216 18.00 -1.97 -1.23
CA GLY A 216 18.94 -0.96 -1.70
C GLY A 216 18.65 0.47 -1.24
N ASN A 217 17.44 0.81 -0.81
CA ASN A 217 17.14 2.12 -0.21
C ASN A 217 17.47 2.07 1.28
N VAL A 218 18.69 2.48 1.65
CA VAL A 218 19.14 2.48 3.06
C VAL A 218 19.15 3.89 3.67
N SER A 219 18.70 4.88 2.90
CA SER A 219 18.56 6.27 3.35
C SER A 219 17.17 6.60 3.89
N GLY A 220 16.14 5.85 3.48
CA GLY A 220 14.74 6.11 3.82
C GLY A 220 14.12 7.01 2.77
#